data_AF-A0A9P0ZM44-F1
#
_entry.id   AF-A0A9P0ZM44-F1
#
_cell.length_a   1.000
_cell.length_b   1.000
_cell.length_c   1.000
_cell.angle_alpha   90.00
_cell.angle_beta   90.00
_cell.angle_gamma   90.00
#
_symmetry.space_group_name_H-M   'P 1'
#
loop_
_entity.id
_entity.type
_entity.pdbx_description
1 polymer ?
#
loop_
_entity_poly.entity_id
_entity_poly.type
_entity_poly.pdbx_seq_one_letter_code
_entity_poly.pdbx_strand_id
1 'polypeptide(L)'
;MAAARATTGLLSRGIFRTTTSLLRTRFSQAPPRTWAFGWNPFLVLRTISCSPILCKAYECSDGDGKKSPARMAQVQQLIYEATERAHAAGNDPIPKITIDHVTVSFARSGGPGGQNVNKVNTKVDMRFNVQNAHWLSDRVRERILQKETNRINKDGELVISSTKTRTQKGNIEDALSKLQVLIGYH
;
A
#
# COMPACT_ATOMS: atom_id res chain seq x y z
N MET A 1 25.04 37.98 55.02
CA MET A 1 25.82 36.80 54.58
C MET A 1 24.93 35.98 53.67
N ALA A 2 25.32 35.88 52.39
CA ALA A 2 24.61 35.16 51.34
C ALA A 2 24.93 33.66 51.39
N ALA A 3 23.96 32.80 51.09
CA ALA A 3 24.21 31.44 50.62
C ALA A 3 23.05 31.00 49.72
N ALA A 4 23.38 30.84 48.43
CA ALA A 4 22.47 30.54 47.34
C ALA A 4 22.00 29.07 47.37
N ARG A 5 20.74 28.83 47.01
CA ARG A 5 20.18 27.50 46.76
C ARG A 5 20.41 27.12 45.29
N ALA A 6 20.92 25.90 45.12
CA ALA A 6 21.36 25.33 43.85
C ALA A 6 20.20 25.04 42.88
N THR A 7 20.51 25.30 41.62
CA THR A 7 19.65 25.24 40.44
C THR A 7 19.54 23.85 39.80
N THR A 8 18.30 23.54 39.43
CA THR A 8 17.77 22.75 38.31
C THR A 8 18.79 22.18 37.30
N GLY A 9 18.81 20.85 37.19
CA GLY A 9 19.38 20.13 36.04
C GLY A 9 18.32 19.90 34.96
N LEU A 10 18.57 20.39 33.75
CA LEU A 10 17.80 20.08 32.55
C LEU A 10 18.78 19.79 31.40
N LEU A 11 18.90 18.50 31.10
CA LEU A 11 19.51 17.95 29.91
C LEU A 11 18.65 18.29 28.70
N SER A 12 19.20 19.00 27.72
CA SER A 12 19.01 18.80 26.28
C SER A 12 19.49 20.02 25.49
N ARG A 13 20.36 19.79 24.50
CA ARG A 13 20.21 20.27 23.11
C ARG A 13 21.48 20.02 22.28
N GLY A 14 21.35 19.02 21.41
CA GLY A 14 21.39 19.23 19.96
C GLY A 14 22.60 19.98 19.40
N ILE A 15 23.52 19.18 18.87
CA ILE A 15 24.66 19.53 18.03
C ILE A 15 24.18 20.31 16.79
N PHE A 16 24.64 21.55 16.64
CA PHE A 16 24.69 22.26 15.36
C PHE A 16 26.09 22.89 15.26
N ARG A 17 26.93 22.35 14.38
CA ARG A 17 28.18 22.98 13.95
C ARG A 17 28.14 23.12 12.44
N THR A 18 27.94 24.35 11.99
CA THR A 18 28.26 24.81 10.64
C THR A 18 29.72 25.24 10.63
N THR A 19 30.57 24.57 9.86
CA THR A 19 31.93 25.04 9.56
C THR A 19 32.13 25.11 8.06
N THR A 20 32.17 26.34 7.60
CA THR A 20 32.68 26.81 6.32
C THR A 20 34.17 26.46 6.22
N SER A 21 34.59 25.75 5.18
CA SER A 21 36.01 25.68 4.79
C SER A 21 36.13 25.79 3.28
N LEU A 22 36.46 27.00 2.83
CA LEU A 22 37.12 27.24 1.56
C LEU A 22 38.51 26.59 1.64
N LEU A 23 38.89 25.75 0.68
CA LEU A 23 40.28 25.63 0.26
C LEU A 23 40.35 25.13 -1.18
N ARG A 24 40.94 26.02 -1.97
CA ARG A 24 41.31 25.96 -3.37
C ARG A 24 42.55 25.07 -3.51
N THR A 25 42.50 24.06 -4.38
CA THR A 25 43.73 23.41 -4.89
C THR A 25 43.60 23.08 -6.37
N ARG A 26 44.65 23.42 -7.10
CA ARG A 26 44.85 23.37 -8.55
C ARG A 26 44.81 21.94 -9.10
N PHE A 27 44.23 21.77 -10.29
CA PHE A 27 44.58 20.74 -11.28
C PHE A 27 44.59 21.47 -12.63
N SER A 28 45.77 21.90 -13.10
CA SER A 28 46.68 21.17 -14.00
C SER A 28 46.05 20.84 -15.35
N GLN A 29 46.68 21.39 -16.38
CA GLN A 29 46.28 21.46 -17.78
C GLN A 29 46.26 20.10 -18.47
N ALA A 30 45.28 19.91 -19.37
CA ALA A 30 45.44 19.14 -20.61
C ALA A 30 44.39 19.63 -21.65
N PRO A 31 44.77 19.81 -22.93
CA PRO A 31 43.90 20.41 -23.94
C PRO A 31 42.82 19.42 -24.43
N PRO A 32 41.61 19.90 -24.77
CA PRO A 32 40.60 19.06 -25.39
C PRO A 32 41.02 18.70 -26.81
N ARG A 33 40.91 17.41 -27.12
CA ARG A 33 41.01 16.85 -28.46
C ARG A 33 40.15 17.66 -29.41
N THR A 34 40.80 18.21 -30.43
CA THR A 34 40.18 18.77 -31.62
C THR A 34 39.39 17.67 -32.33
N TRP A 35 38.08 17.63 -32.13
CA TRP A 35 37.18 17.09 -33.13
C TRP A 35 36.62 18.27 -33.90
N ALA A 36 37.02 18.36 -35.16
CA ALA A 36 36.50 19.30 -36.12
C ALA A 36 34.98 19.16 -36.16
N PHE A 37 34.28 20.07 -35.50
CA PHE A 37 32.87 20.32 -35.74
C PHE A 37 32.78 20.89 -37.15
N GLY A 38 32.55 20.02 -38.12
CA GLY A 38 32.01 20.41 -39.41
C GLY A 38 30.72 21.18 -39.15
N TRP A 39 30.76 22.48 -39.42
CA TRP A 39 29.56 23.27 -39.63
C TRP A 39 28.75 22.60 -40.74
N ASN A 40 27.64 21.96 -40.36
CA ASN A 40 26.60 21.62 -41.30
C ASN A 40 25.43 22.59 -41.03
N PRO A 41 25.19 23.60 -41.89
CA PRO A 41 24.19 24.64 -41.67
C PRO A 41 22.79 24.16 -42.07
N PHE A 42 22.40 22.98 -41.58
CA PHE A 42 21.05 22.45 -41.73
C PHE A 42 20.54 21.98 -40.37
N LEU A 43 20.25 22.96 -39.50
CA LEU A 43 19.30 22.77 -38.41
C LEU A 43 17.90 22.57 -39.01
N VAL A 44 17.62 21.34 -39.45
CA VAL A 44 16.25 20.90 -39.69
C VAL A 44 15.63 20.65 -38.32
N LEU A 45 14.75 21.57 -37.90
CA LEU A 45 13.79 21.35 -36.82
C LEU A 45 13.11 19.99 -37.05
N ARG A 46 13.44 18.98 -36.25
CA ARG A 46 12.63 17.77 -36.14
C ARG A 46 11.31 18.17 -35.50
N THR A 47 10.33 18.46 -36.33
CA THR A 47 8.94 18.60 -35.90
C THR A 47 8.50 17.26 -35.30
N ILE A 48 8.00 17.29 -34.08
CA ILE A 48 7.28 16.16 -33.50
C ILE A 48 6.04 15.98 -34.39
N SER A 49 6.04 14.96 -35.26
CA SER A 49 4.86 14.66 -36.05
C SER A 49 3.80 14.09 -35.12
N CYS A 50 2.80 14.90 -34.78
CA CYS A 50 1.52 14.41 -34.28
C CYS A 50 0.82 13.68 -35.43
N SER A 51 1.19 12.42 -35.64
CA SER A 51 0.35 11.53 -36.44
C SER A 51 -0.97 11.36 -35.68
N PRO A 52 -2.12 11.75 -36.24
CA PRO A 52 -3.39 11.47 -35.59
C PRO A 52 -3.50 9.95 -35.47
N ILE A 53 -3.73 9.45 -34.26
CA ILE A 53 -4.14 8.06 -34.06
C ILE A 53 -5.49 7.94 -34.77
N LEU A 54 -5.48 7.32 -35.96
CA LEU A 54 -6.68 7.08 -36.73
C LEU A 54 -7.46 5.97 -36.02
N CYS A 55 -8.34 6.35 -35.10
CA CYS A 55 -9.31 5.44 -34.54
C CYS A 55 -10.23 4.96 -35.67
N LYS A 56 -10.06 3.71 -36.10
CA LYS A 56 -10.98 3.06 -37.03
C LYS A 56 -12.29 2.85 -36.28
N ALA A 57 -13.25 3.76 -36.47
CA ALA A 57 -14.61 3.58 -35.98
C ALA A 57 -15.14 2.26 -36.56
N TYR A 58 -15.62 1.39 -35.70
CA TYR A 58 -16.34 0.20 -36.13
C TYR A 58 -17.71 0.70 -36.62
N GLU A 59 -18.09 0.34 -37.84
CA GLU A 59 -19.44 0.62 -38.34
C GLU A 59 -20.42 -0.17 -37.46
N CYS A 60 -21.30 0.55 -36.76
CA CYS A 60 -22.49 -0.03 -36.15
C CYS A 60 -23.45 -0.38 -37.29
N SER A 61 -23.45 -1.64 -37.73
CA SER A 61 -24.56 -2.15 -38.52
C SER A 61 -25.79 -2.25 -37.62
N ASP A 62 -26.85 -1.52 -37.98
CA ASP A 62 -28.19 -1.64 -37.41
C ASP A 62 -28.68 -3.08 -37.60
N GLY A 63 -28.54 -3.87 -36.53
CA GLY A 63 -28.93 -5.27 -36.50
C GLY A 63 -29.29 -5.66 -35.08
N ASP A 64 -30.58 -5.83 -34.87
CA ASP A 64 -31.15 -6.48 -33.69
C ASP A 64 -30.39 -7.79 -33.38
N GLY A 65 -29.93 -7.93 -32.14
CA GLY A 65 -29.08 -9.03 -31.69
C GLY A 65 -27.68 -8.60 -31.28
N LYS A 66 -27.53 -8.33 -29.98
CA LYS A 66 -26.29 -8.02 -29.25
C LYS A 66 -25.19 -9.07 -29.50
N LYS A 67 -24.44 -8.95 -30.59
CA LYS A 67 -23.22 -9.73 -30.82
C LYS A 67 -22.03 -8.87 -30.39
N SER A 68 -21.42 -9.21 -29.27
CA SER A 68 -20.14 -8.64 -28.86
C SER A 68 -19.18 -8.69 -30.06
N PRO A 69 -18.59 -7.57 -30.50
CA PRO A 69 -17.76 -7.55 -31.71
C PRO A 69 -16.65 -8.58 -31.57
N ALA A 70 -16.27 -9.27 -32.65
CA ALA A 70 -15.40 -10.45 -32.62
C ALA A 70 -14.10 -10.29 -31.79
N ARG A 71 -13.57 -9.06 -31.72
CA ARG A 71 -12.42 -8.71 -30.85
C ARG A 71 -12.73 -8.83 -29.35
N MET A 72 -13.92 -8.47 -28.91
CA MET A 72 -14.35 -8.61 -27.52
C MET A 72 -14.52 -10.09 -27.14
N ALA A 73 -15.03 -10.92 -28.05
CA ALA A 73 -15.12 -12.37 -27.82
C ALA A 73 -13.72 -12.99 -27.64
N GLN A 74 -12.76 -12.60 -28.48
CA GLN A 74 -11.36 -13.04 -28.35
C GLN A 74 -10.73 -12.60 -27.02
N VAL A 75 -10.96 -11.36 -26.59
CA VAL A 75 -10.46 -10.85 -25.30
C VAL A 75 -11.10 -11.60 -24.12
N GLN A 76 -12.41 -11.84 -24.17
CA GLN A 76 -13.12 -12.60 -23.13
C GLN A 76 -12.57 -14.02 -23.01
N GLN A 77 -12.31 -14.69 -24.14
CA GLN A 77 -11.71 -16.02 -24.16
C GLN A 77 -10.29 -16.03 -23.56
N LEU A 78 -9.46 -15.05 -23.91
CA LEU A 78 -8.12 -14.92 -23.33
C LEU A 78 -8.14 -14.68 -21.82
N ILE A 79 -9.08 -13.85 -21.33
CA ILE A 79 -9.28 -13.63 -19.90
C ILE A 79 -9.68 -14.94 -19.23
N TYR A 80 -10.64 -15.68 -19.79
CA TYR A 80 -11.09 -16.96 -19.25
C TYR A 80 -9.95 -17.98 -19.19
N GLU A 81 -9.18 -18.15 -20.28
CA GLU A 81 -8.05 -19.08 -20.27
C GLU A 81 -6.98 -18.67 -19.24
N ALA A 82 -6.76 -17.37 -19.05
CA ALA A 82 -5.83 -16.88 -18.04
C ALA A 82 -6.33 -17.16 -16.61
N THR A 83 -7.64 -17.01 -16.34
CA THR A 83 -8.23 -17.34 -15.03
C THR A 83 -8.14 -18.83 -14.75
N GLU A 84 -8.46 -19.69 -15.72
CA GLU A 84 -8.36 -21.15 -15.56
C GLU A 84 -6.92 -21.59 -15.24
N ARG A 85 -5.93 -21.01 -15.93
CA ARG A 85 -4.50 -21.27 -15.63
C ARG A 85 -4.11 -20.78 -14.23
N ALA A 86 -4.66 -19.65 -13.77
CA ALA A 86 -4.38 -19.12 -12.43
C ALA A 86 -5.01 -19.97 -11.32
N HIS A 87 -6.26 -20.43 -11.51
CA HIS A 87 -6.94 -21.38 -10.64
C HIS A 87 -6.16 -22.69 -10.53
N ALA A 88 -5.69 -23.23 -11.66
CA ALA A 88 -4.85 -24.43 -11.67
C ALA A 88 -3.50 -24.25 -10.93
N ALA A 89 -2.97 -23.02 -10.90
CA ALA A 89 -1.77 -22.68 -10.15
C ALA A 89 -2.02 -22.40 -8.65
N GLY A 90 -3.28 -22.42 -8.19
CA GLY A 90 -3.67 -22.09 -6.82
C GLY A 90 -3.52 -20.61 -6.47
N ASN A 91 -3.47 -19.73 -7.48
CA ASN A 91 -3.38 -18.29 -7.32
C ASN A 91 -4.77 -17.65 -7.45
N ASP A 92 -5.70 -18.08 -6.61
CA ASP A 92 -7.03 -17.48 -6.58
C ASP A 92 -6.94 -16.03 -6.09
N PRO A 93 -7.70 -15.10 -6.70
CA PRO A 93 -7.76 -13.74 -6.20
C PRO A 93 -8.30 -13.75 -4.77
N ILE A 94 -7.58 -13.10 -3.85
CA ILE A 94 -7.97 -13.01 -2.44
C ILE A 94 -9.34 -12.33 -2.36
N PRO A 95 -10.38 -13.02 -1.84
CA PRO A 95 -11.70 -12.43 -1.76
C PRO A 95 -11.71 -11.28 -0.76
N LYS A 96 -12.63 -10.34 -0.99
CA LYS A 96 -12.81 -9.19 -0.11
C LYS A 96 -13.50 -9.64 1.18
N ILE A 97 -12.91 -9.27 2.32
CA ILE A 97 -13.39 -9.74 3.62
C ILE A 97 -14.40 -8.75 4.17
N THR A 98 -15.61 -9.24 4.44
CA THR A 98 -16.70 -8.48 5.05
C THR A 98 -16.80 -8.77 6.55
N ILE A 99 -17.67 -8.02 7.23
CA ILE A 99 -17.92 -8.13 8.67
C ILE A 99 -18.50 -9.51 9.02
N ASP A 100 -19.19 -10.17 8.09
CA ASP A 100 -19.85 -11.46 8.32
C ASP A 100 -18.87 -12.62 8.56
N HIS A 101 -17.62 -12.44 8.15
CA HIS A 101 -16.56 -13.44 8.31
C HIS A 101 -15.73 -13.26 9.59
N VAL A 102 -16.00 -12.21 10.38
CA VAL A 102 -15.19 -11.85 11.54
C VAL A 102 -16.06 -11.64 12.77
N THR A 103 -15.53 -12.00 13.93
CA THR A 103 -16.18 -11.69 15.21
C THR A 103 -15.65 -10.36 15.72
N VAL A 104 -16.54 -9.40 15.96
CA VAL A 104 -16.20 -8.06 16.43
C VAL A 104 -16.60 -7.90 17.89
N SER A 105 -15.67 -7.47 18.73
CA SER A 105 -15.88 -7.14 20.13
C SER A 105 -15.47 -5.71 20.41
N PHE A 106 -16.20 -5.03 21.29
CA PHE A 106 -15.91 -3.65 21.66
C PHE A 106 -15.37 -3.58 23.08
N ALA A 107 -14.31 -2.80 23.25
CA ALA A 107 -13.66 -2.57 24.54
C ALA A 107 -13.49 -1.07 24.79
N ARG A 108 -13.10 -0.74 26.02
CA ARG A 108 -12.64 0.62 26.34
C ARG A 108 -11.25 0.84 25.78
N SER A 109 -11.04 1.99 25.13
CA SER A 109 -9.70 2.40 24.72
C SER A 109 -8.87 2.79 25.96
N GLY A 110 -7.72 2.13 26.12
CA GLY A 110 -6.77 2.43 27.18
C GLY A 110 -6.00 3.71 26.86
N GLY A 111 -6.09 4.71 27.72
CA GLY A 111 -5.32 5.94 27.63
C GLY A 111 -5.16 6.56 29.03
N PRO A 112 -3.98 7.16 29.35
CA PRO A 112 -3.69 7.71 30.67
C PRO A 112 -4.73 8.79 31.01
N GLY A 113 -5.43 8.57 32.12
CA GLY A 113 -6.68 9.25 32.43
C GLY A 113 -6.52 10.64 33.07
N GLY A 114 -7.50 11.48 32.77
CA GLY A 114 -7.94 12.63 33.56
C GLY A 114 -9.40 12.89 33.18
N GLN A 115 -10.30 12.81 34.16
CA GLN A 115 -11.77 12.93 34.09
C GLN A 115 -12.49 12.66 32.75
N ASN A 116 -13.29 11.59 32.69
CA ASN A 116 -14.61 11.65 32.03
C ASN A 116 -15.51 10.50 32.48
N VAL A 117 -16.71 10.83 32.98
CA VAL A 117 -17.72 9.89 33.51
C VAL A 117 -18.37 9.06 32.38
N ASN A 118 -18.29 9.53 31.13
CA ASN A 118 -18.84 8.85 29.95
C ASN A 118 -17.71 8.43 28.98
N LYS A 119 -17.02 7.33 29.28
CA LYS A 119 -16.11 6.69 28.31
C LYS A 119 -16.88 5.72 27.42
N VAL A 120 -17.04 6.08 26.15
CA VAL A 120 -17.62 5.23 25.11
C VAL A 120 -16.65 4.08 24.78
N ASN A 121 -17.18 2.87 24.59
CA ASN A 121 -16.41 1.69 24.18
C ASN A 121 -16.02 1.79 22.70
N THR A 122 -14.96 2.53 22.40
CA THR A 122 -14.53 2.82 21.03
C THR A 122 -13.47 1.85 20.51
N LYS A 123 -12.76 1.12 21.37
CA LYS A 123 -11.78 0.12 20.92
C LYS A 123 -12.49 -1.05 20.25
N VAL A 124 -11.99 -1.46 19.11
CA VAL A 124 -12.49 -2.63 18.37
C VAL A 124 -11.44 -3.72 18.46
N ASP A 125 -11.84 -4.90 18.93
CA ASP A 125 -11.08 -6.13 18.90
C ASP A 125 -11.77 -7.09 17.92
N MET A 126 -11.11 -7.38 16.81
CA MET A 126 -11.61 -8.21 15.72
C MET A 126 -10.90 -9.55 15.74
N ARG A 127 -11.66 -10.64 15.68
CA ARG A 127 -11.16 -12.02 15.64
C ARG A 127 -11.56 -12.65 14.31
N PHE A 128 -10.58 -13.23 13.62
CA PHE A 128 -10.78 -13.94 12.37
C PHE A 128 -10.30 -15.38 12.52
N ASN A 129 -11.20 -16.34 12.35
CA ASN A 129 -10.83 -17.74 12.41
C ASN A 129 -10.23 -18.18 11.07
N VAL A 130 -8.89 -18.26 11.02
CA VAL A 130 -8.17 -18.59 9.79
C VAL A 130 -8.40 -20.06 9.43
N GLN A 131 -8.48 -20.96 10.42
CA GLN A 131 -8.63 -22.39 10.18
C GLN A 131 -9.99 -22.76 9.58
N ASN A 132 -11.06 -22.08 10.01
CA ASN A 132 -12.43 -22.32 9.54
C ASN A 132 -12.78 -21.58 8.24
N ALA A 133 -11.84 -20.83 7.66
CA ALA A 133 -12.08 -20.05 6.44
C ALA A 133 -11.98 -20.92 5.17
N HIS A 134 -13.01 -21.71 4.88
CA HIS A 134 -13.04 -22.59 3.70
C HIS A 134 -12.95 -21.86 2.35
N TRP A 135 -13.32 -20.59 2.31
CA TRP A 135 -13.24 -19.74 1.11
C TRP A 135 -11.83 -19.23 0.81
N LEU A 136 -10.88 -19.43 1.74
CA LEU A 136 -9.50 -19.02 1.58
C LEU A 136 -8.65 -20.24 1.18
N SER A 137 -7.82 -20.12 0.15
CA SER A 137 -6.94 -21.22 -0.30
C SER A 137 -6.06 -21.74 0.83
N ASP A 138 -5.91 -23.06 0.90
CA ASP A 138 -5.15 -23.78 1.93
C ASP A 138 -3.72 -23.23 2.08
N ARG A 139 -3.07 -22.93 0.95
CA ARG A 139 -1.73 -22.34 0.90
C ARG A 139 -1.67 -20.99 1.61
N VAL A 140 -2.70 -20.16 1.45
CA VAL A 140 -2.77 -18.84 2.08
C VAL A 140 -3.03 -19.00 3.57
N ARG A 141 -3.93 -19.92 3.98
CA ARG A 141 -4.20 -20.23 5.39
C ARG A 141 -2.94 -20.67 6.12
N GLU A 142 -2.18 -21.60 5.55
CA GLU A 142 -0.92 -22.08 6.13
C GLU A 142 0.13 -20.96 6.23
N ARG A 143 0.27 -20.12 5.19
CA ARG A 143 1.20 -18.99 5.22
C ARG A 143 0.85 -17.96 6.28
N ILE A 144 -0.43 -17.69 6.50
CA ILE A 144 -0.89 -16.79 7.58
C ILE A 144 -0.54 -17.40 8.93
N LEU A 145 -0.87 -18.69 9.13
CA LEU A 145 -0.56 -19.41 10.37
C LEU A 145 0.94 -19.42 10.70
N GLN A 146 1.80 -19.52 9.69
CA GLN A 146 3.26 -19.53 9.86
C GLN A 146 3.87 -18.16 10.10
N LYS A 147 3.39 -17.11 9.42
CA LYS A 147 3.99 -15.76 9.52
C LYS A 147 3.41 -14.94 10.68
N GLU A 148 2.12 -15.06 10.95
CA GLU A 148 1.41 -14.26 11.96
C GLU A 148 1.24 -14.99 13.30
N THR A 149 2.14 -15.92 13.63
CA THR A 149 2.14 -16.70 14.87
C THR A 149 2.03 -15.83 16.13
N ASN A 150 2.56 -14.61 16.10
CA ASN A 150 2.51 -13.66 17.23
C ASN A 150 1.11 -13.09 17.50
N ARG A 151 0.21 -13.13 16.52
CA ARG A 151 -1.15 -12.55 16.60
C ARG A 151 -2.24 -13.61 16.63
N ILE A 152 -1.87 -14.88 16.50
CA ILE A 152 -2.79 -16.01 16.40
C ILE A 152 -2.93 -16.68 17.76
N ASN A 153 -4.17 -16.97 18.16
CA ASN A 153 -4.46 -17.73 19.37
C ASN A 153 -4.28 -19.25 19.14
N LYS A 154 -4.27 -20.05 20.21
CA LYS A 154 -4.17 -21.52 20.15
C LYS A 154 -5.25 -22.16 19.26
N ASP A 155 -6.41 -21.53 19.17
CA ASP A 155 -7.54 -21.97 18.35
C ASP A 155 -7.40 -21.59 16.86
N GLY A 156 -6.26 -21.03 16.43
CA GLY A 156 -6.03 -20.62 15.03
C GLY A 156 -6.74 -19.33 14.63
N GLU A 157 -7.09 -18.49 15.61
CA GLU A 157 -7.77 -17.22 15.38
C GLU A 157 -6.80 -16.05 15.38
N LEU A 158 -6.81 -15.27 14.30
CA LEU A 158 -6.06 -14.04 14.15
C LEU A 158 -6.78 -12.90 14.87
N VAL A 159 -6.10 -12.25 15.81
CA VAL A 159 -6.66 -11.13 16.59
C VAL A 159 -6.07 -9.79 16.13
N ILE A 160 -6.94 -8.85 15.77
CA ILE A 160 -6.58 -7.50 15.32
C ILE A 160 -7.36 -6.48 16.13
N SER A 161 -6.65 -5.55 16.77
CA SER A 161 -7.26 -4.45 17.51
C SER A 161 -7.06 -3.10 16.81
N SER A 162 -8.07 -2.22 16.86
CA SER A 162 -7.95 -0.83 16.41
C SER A 162 -8.58 0.18 17.38
N THR A 163 -7.87 1.29 17.59
CA THR A 163 -8.26 2.45 18.42
C THR A 163 -7.95 3.78 17.73
N LYS A 164 -7.90 3.81 16.40
CA LYS A 164 -7.42 4.96 15.60
C LYS A 164 -8.35 6.17 15.70
N THR A 165 -9.65 5.93 15.75
CA THR A 165 -10.70 6.94 15.72
C THR A 165 -11.54 6.92 16.99
N ARG A 166 -12.31 8.00 17.21
CA ARG A 166 -13.25 8.12 18.34
C ARG A 166 -14.59 7.42 18.08
N THR A 167 -14.80 6.82 16.91
CA THR A 167 -16.04 6.15 16.53
C THR A 167 -15.82 4.66 16.37
N GLN A 168 -16.83 3.86 16.70
CA GLN A 168 -16.76 2.40 16.53
C GLN A 168 -16.64 2.02 15.05
N LYS A 169 -17.50 2.60 14.19
CA LYS A 169 -17.50 2.35 12.75
C LYS A 169 -16.13 2.59 12.10
N GLY A 170 -15.49 3.73 12.39
CA GLY A 170 -14.17 4.03 11.85
C GLY A 170 -13.09 3.03 12.30
N ASN A 171 -13.20 2.52 13.53
CA ASN A 171 -12.29 1.50 14.04
C ASN A 171 -12.56 0.10 13.45
N ILE A 172 -13.80 -0.23 13.09
CA ILE A 172 -14.14 -1.47 12.37
C ILE A 172 -13.53 -1.43 10.96
N GLU A 173 -13.72 -0.33 10.22
CA GLU A 173 -13.19 -0.17 8.87
C GLU A 173 -11.66 -0.23 8.85
N ASP A 174 -11.00 0.38 9.83
CA ASP A 174 -9.55 0.32 9.98
C ASP A 174 -9.06 -1.10 10.34
N ALA A 175 -9.78 -1.83 11.19
CA ALA A 175 -9.46 -3.23 11.51
C ALA A 175 -9.64 -4.15 10.28
N LEU A 176 -10.72 -4.00 9.51
CA LEU A 176 -10.93 -4.73 8.25
C LEU A 176 -9.83 -4.43 7.23
N SER A 177 -9.45 -3.17 7.10
CA SER A 177 -8.38 -2.76 6.17
C SER A 177 -7.04 -3.40 6.55
N LYS A 178 -6.69 -3.41 7.83
CA LYS A 178 -5.49 -4.11 8.34
C LYS A 178 -5.55 -5.60 8.06
N LEU A 179 -6.70 -6.23 8.28
CA LEU A 179 -6.89 -7.65 8.02
C LEU A 179 -6.72 -7.98 6.53
N GLN A 180 -7.33 -7.19 5.64
CA GLN A 180 -7.20 -7.36 4.19
C GLN A 180 -5.75 -7.20 3.72
N VAL A 181 -5.03 -6.21 4.27
CA VAL A 181 -3.63 -5.97 3.96
C VAL A 181 -2.76 -7.13 4.42
N LEU A 182 -2.97 -7.64 5.63
CA LEU A 182 -2.23 -8.80 6.14
C LEU A 182 -2.41 -10.00 5.22
N ILE A 183 -3.64 -10.33 4.85
CA ILE A 183 -3.93 -11.49 3.99
C ILE A 183 -3.38 -11.27 2.57
N GLY A 184 -3.42 -10.02 2.07
CA GLY A 184 -2.90 -9.62 0.76
C GLY A 184 -1.39 -9.81 0.55
N TYR A 185 -0.59 -9.90 1.63
CA TYR A 185 0.86 -10.05 1.55
C TYR A 185 1.35 -11.51 1.40
N HIS A 186 0.46 -12.51 1.36
CA HIS A 186 0.80 -13.93 1.35
C HIS A 186 0.50 -14.62 0.02
#